data_AF-A0A7J3X0F1-F1
#
_entry.id   AF-A0A7J3X0F1-F1
#
_cell.length_a   1.000
_cell.length_b   1.000
_cell.length_c   1.000
_cell.angle_alpha   90.00
_cell.angle_beta   90.00
_cell.angle_gamma   90.00
#
_symmetry.space_group_name_H-M   'P 1'
#
loop_
_entity.id
_entity.type
_entity.pdbx_description
1 polymer ?
#
loop_
_entity_poly.entity_id
_entity_poly.type
_entity_poly.pdbx_seq_one_letter_code
_entity_poly.pdbx_strand_id
1 'polypeptide(L)'
;MKITVPATGVVDANNDIYVILGSEGFCKVSALKKHGIEEITSIRGTPCNAIGLFHDHLLISAGETLYAILLYSNEVKPILRVKPGNWFWHGVESCGGVFVQEYGEPPTGIYVSEDLRHFSRVVTNNAIDPLSRHFHY
;
A
#
# COMPACT_ATOMS: atom_id res chain seq x y z
N MET A 1 25.50 -4.06 -6.16
CA MET A 1 24.86 -2.78 -5.76
C MET A 1 24.42 -2.91 -4.31
N LYS A 2 24.74 -1.94 -3.44
CA LYS A 2 24.33 -1.97 -2.03
C LYS A 2 23.32 -0.85 -1.81
N ILE A 3 22.09 -1.19 -1.43
CA ILE A 3 21.08 -0.21 -1.02
C ILE A 3 21.37 0.12 0.44
N THR A 4 21.62 1.39 0.75
CA THR A 4 21.96 1.86 2.12
C THR A 4 20.74 2.31 2.92
N VAL A 5 19.56 2.36 2.28
CA VAL A 5 18.27 2.70 2.89
C VAL A 5 17.47 1.41 3.09
N PRO A 6 16.82 1.20 4.25
CA PRO A 6 16.02 0.01 4.48
C PRO A 6 14.86 -0.08 3.49
N ALA A 7 14.80 -1.20 2.76
CA ALA A 7 13.63 -1.56 1.97
C ALA A 7 12.51 -2.00 2.92
N THR A 8 11.33 -1.41 2.75
CA THR A 8 10.14 -1.72 3.55
C THR A 8 9.18 -2.63 2.77
N GLY A 9 9.36 -2.78 1.46
CA GLY A 9 8.59 -3.69 0.64
C GLY A 9 9.26 -3.99 -0.69
N VAL A 10 8.92 -5.14 -1.26
CA VAL A 10 9.31 -5.55 -2.61
C VAL A 10 8.08 -6.14 -3.29
N VAL A 11 7.82 -5.74 -4.53
CA VAL A 11 6.71 -6.25 -5.35
C VAL A 11 7.25 -6.68 -6.69
N ASP A 12 6.97 -7.91 -7.08
CA ASP A 12 7.22 -8.40 -8.44
C ASP A 12 6.02 -8.04 -9.32
N ALA A 13 6.27 -7.32 -10.42
CA ALA A 13 5.23 -6.86 -11.33
C ALA A 13 5.74 -6.76 -12.78
N ASN A 14 5.11 -7.50 -13.70
CA ASN A 14 5.31 -7.38 -15.14
C ASN A 14 6.80 -7.43 -15.59
N ASN A 15 7.55 -8.40 -15.06
CA ASN A 15 9.00 -8.60 -15.29
C ASN A 15 9.93 -7.56 -14.63
N ASP A 16 9.38 -6.64 -13.85
CA ASP A 16 10.12 -5.67 -13.07
C ASP A 16 9.95 -5.93 -11.58
N ILE A 17 10.98 -5.64 -10.80
CA ILE A 17 10.91 -5.69 -9.34
C ILE A 17 10.82 -4.26 -8.84
N TYR A 18 9.72 -3.94 -8.16
CA TYR A 18 9.54 -2.66 -7.49
C TYR A 18 10.02 -2.75 -6.05
N VAL A 19 10.88 -1.82 -5.66
CA VAL A 19 11.44 -1.72 -4.32
C VAL A 19 10.91 -0.46 -3.66
N ILE A 20 10.37 -0.63 -2.46
CA ILE A 20 9.77 0.43 -1.67
C ILE A 20 10.75 0.73 -0.54
N LEU A 21 11.19 1.99 -0.46
CA LEU A 21 12.21 2.46 0.47
C LEU A 21 11.60 3.47 1.42
N GLY A 22 11.59 3.15 2.71
CA GLY A 22 11.22 4.08 3.76
C GLY A 22 12.41 4.97 4.13
N SER A 23 12.25 6.29 4.02
CA SER A 23 13.21 7.30 4.48
C SER A 23 12.49 8.38 5.28
N GLU A 24 13.23 9.25 5.99
CA GLU A 24 12.70 10.26 6.94
C GLU A 24 11.51 11.07 6.38
N GLY A 25 10.28 10.58 6.59
CA GLY A 25 9.03 11.20 6.13
C GLY A 25 8.64 10.92 4.67
N PHE A 26 9.40 10.11 3.94
CA PHE A 26 9.14 9.81 2.53
C PHE A 26 9.13 8.31 2.23
N CYS A 27 8.17 7.92 1.40
CA CYS A 27 8.02 6.61 0.79
C CYS A 27 8.50 6.69 -0.66
N LYS A 28 9.73 6.23 -0.92
CA LYS A 28 10.27 6.16 -2.28
C LYS A 28 9.88 4.84 -2.93
N VAL A 29 9.44 4.92 -4.17
CA VAL A 29 9.12 3.76 -5.01
C VAL A 29 10.11 3.76 -6.16
N SER A 30 10.78 2.64 -6.36
CA SER A 30 11.80 2.49 -7.39
C SER A 30 11.63 1.18 -8.13
N ALA A 31 11.97 1.14 -9.41
CA ALA A 31 12.01 -0.08 -10.20
C ALA A 31 13.46 -0.57 -10.33
N LEU A 32 13.69 -1.84 -10.02
CA LEU A 32 14.94 -2.53 -10.29
C LEU A 32 14.94 -3.00 -11.74
N LYS A 33 15.79 -2.38 -12.54
CA LYS A 33 16.02 -2.69 -13.95
C LYS A 33 17.36 -3.41 -14.11
N LYS A 34 17.58 -4.02 -15.29
CA LYS A 34 18.83 -4.72 -15.62
C LYS A 34 20.10 -3.88 -15.38
N HIS A 35 20.01 -2.56 -15.53
CA HIS A 35 21.15 -1.64 -15.45
C HIS A 35 21.21 -0.77 -14.19
N GLY A 36 20.27 -0.95 -13.24
CA GLY A 36 20.26 -0.15 -12.02
C GLY A 36 18.88 -0.02 -11.39
N ILE A 37 18.76 0.92 -10.46
CA ILE A 37 17.48 1.27 -9.81
C ILE A 37 17.04 2.62 -10.35
N GLU A 38 15.82 2.68 -10.85
CA GLU A 38 15.17 3.89 -11.36
C GLU A 38 14.13 4.36 -10.34
N GLU A 39 14.15 5.64 -9.98
CA GLU A 39 13.11 6.20 -9.11
C GLU A 39 11.85 6.45 -9.92
N ILE A 40 10.74 5.84 -9.49
CA ILE A 40 9.42 6.02 -10.12
C ILE A 40 8.71 7.23 -9.51
N THR A 41 8.70 7.31 -8.18
CA THR A 41 8.08 8.40 -7.45
C THR A 41 8.56 8.47 -6.00
N SER A 42 8.26 9.58 -5.34
CA SER A 42 8.49 9.81 -3.92
C SER A 42 7.26 10.44 -3.30
N ILE A 43 6.67 9.75 -2.32
CA ILE A 43 5.41 10.13 -1.67
C ILE A 43 5.71 10.53 -0.23
N ARG A 44 5.14 11.65 0.24
CA ARG A 44 5.25 12.02 1.66
C ARG A 44 4.36 11.13 2.51
N GLY A 45 4.93 10.57 3.57
CA GLY A 45 4.18 9.74 4.52
C GLY A 45 4.99 8.55 5.01
N THR A 46 4.86 8.26 6.29
CA THR A 46 5.37 7.05 6.95
C THR A 46 4.30 6.52 7.91
N PRO A 47 4.17 5.19 8.10
CA PRO A 47 4.97 4.12 7.51
C PRO A 47 4.75 3.96 6.00
N CYS A 48 5.68 3.29 5.35
CA CYS A 48 5.74 3.12 3.90
C CYS A 48 5.69 1.63 3.57
N ASN A 49 4.55 1.14 3.06
CA ASN A 49 4.34 -0.28 2.81
C ASN A 49 3.92 -0.52 1.36
N ALA A 50 4.47 -1.56 0.76
CA ALA A 50 3.94 -2.10 -0.48
C ALA A 50 2.74 -2.99 -0.16
N ILE A 51 1.57 -2.68 -0.73
CA ILE A 51 0.37 -3.51 -0.56
C ILE A 51 0.37 -4.65 -1.58
N GLY A 52 0.75 -4.35 -2.83
CA GLY A 52 0.86 -5.33 -3.90
C GLY A 52 0.59 -4.74 -5.28
N LEU A 53 0.69 -5.58 -6.29
CA LEU A 53 0.24 -5.29 -7.65
C LEU A 53 -1.18 -5.81 -7.83
N PHE A 54 -2.08 -4.94 -8.27
CA PHE A 54 -3.46 -5.30 -8.59
C PHE A 54 -3.84 -4.70 -9.93
N HIS A 55 -4.18 -5.56 -10.89
CA HIS A 55 -4.29 -5.19 -12.30
C HIS A 55 -3.00 -4.46 -12.75
N ASP A 56 -3.10 -3.24 -13.29
CA ASP A 56 -1.96 -2.42 -13.72
C ASP A 56 -1.52 -1.37 -12.68
N HIS A 57 -1.96 -1.50 -11.42
CA HIS A 57 -1.67 -0.54 -10.36
C HIS A 57 -0.83 -1.16 -9.25
N LEU A 58 0.28 -0.51 -8.95
CA LEU A 58 1.03 -0.75 -7.72
C LEU A 58 0.36 0.03 -6.58
N LEU A 59 -0.09 -0.69 -5.55
CA LEU A 59 -0.71 -0.09 -4.38
C LEU A 59 0.31 0.12 -3.26
N ILE A 60 0.42 1.36 -2.79
CA ILE A 60 1.41 1.79 -1.80
C ILE A 60 0.69 2.50 -0.65
N SER A 61 0.94 2.06 0.59
CA SER A 61 0.58 2.83 1.78
C SER A 61 1.71 3.81 2.10
N ALA A 62 1.39 5.09 2.23
CA ALA A 62 2.31 6.09 2.75
C ALA A 62 1.58 6.93 3.81
N GLY A 63 1.91 6.65 5.08
CA GLY A 63 1.15 7.17 6.23
C GLY A 63 -0.30 6.70 6.19
N GLU A 64 -1.22 7.64 6.37
CA GLU A 64 -2.67 7.39 6.44
C GLU A 64 -3.38 7.31 5.07
N THR A 65 -2.62 7.32 3.96
CA THR A 65 -3.17 7.33 2.61
C THR A 65 -2.66 6.13 1.82
N LEU A 66 -3.59 5.46 1.12
CA LEU A 66 -3.32 4.46 0.09
C LEU A 66 -3.23 5.18 -1.26
N TYR A 67 -2.17 4.86 -2.00
CA TYR A 67 -1.92 5.37 -3.34
C TYR A 67 -1.96 4.25 -4.35
N ALA A 68 -2.55 4.52 -5.52
CA ALA A 68 -2.42 3.71 -6.71
C ALA A 68 -1.42 4.37 -7.67
N ILE A 69 -0.45 3.60 -8.14
CA ILE A 69 0.53 4.02 -9.14
C ILE A 69 0.28 3.22 -10.41
N LEU A 70 -0.13 3.89 -11.48
CA LEU A 70 -0.34 3.27 -12.78
C LEU A 70 1.01 3.00 -13.45
N LEU A 71 1.36 1.73 -13.68
CA LEU A 71 2.72 1.35 -14.07
C LEU A 71 3.19 1.89 -15.43
N TYR A 72 2.26 2.10 -16.37
CA TYR A 72 2.61 2.61 -17.71
C TYR A 72 2.98 4.10 -17.72
N SER A 73 2.30 4.91 -16.91
CA SER A 73 2.47 6.38 -16.91
C SER A 73 3.18 6.92 -15.69
N ASN A 74 3.44 6.06 -14.68
CA ASN A 74 3.88 6.44 -13.34
C ASN A 74 2.94 7.47 -12.67
N GLU A 75 1.67 7.55 -13.12
CA GLU A 75 0.68 8.42 -12.52
C GLU A 75 0.34 7.92 -11.11
N VAL A 76 0.43 8.82 -10.13
CA VAL A 76 0.16 8.53 -8.72
C VAL A 76 -1.15 9.17 -8.30
N LYS A 77 -2.07 8.38 -7.73
CA LYS A 77 -3.35 8.87 -7.21
C LYS A 77 -3.58 8.43 -5.77
N PRO A 78 -3.94 9.33 -4.84
CA PRO A 78 -4.50 8.91 -3.57
C PRO A 78 -5.90 8.32 -3.79
N ILE A 79 -6.15 7.12 -3.28
CA ILE A 79 -7.39 6.36 -3.56
C ILE A 79 -8.19 6.02 -2.30
N LEU A 80 -7.55 6.03 -1.12
CA LEU A 80 -8.23 5.83 0.15
C LEU A 80 -7.44 6.50 1.28
N ARG A 81 -8.15 7.09 2.24
CA ARG A 81 -7.55 7.69 3.44
C ARG A 81 -8.21 7.14 4.69
N VAL A 82 -7.40 6.84 5.69
CA VAL A 82 -7.82 6.40 7.02
C VAL A 82 -7.56 7.50 8.04
N LYS A 83 -7.93 7.24 9.31
CA LYS A 83 -7.74 8.19 10.38
C LYS A 83 -6.24 8.42 10.69
N PRO A 84 -5.90 9.56 11.31
CA PRO A 84 -4.52 9.83 11.71
C PRO A 84 -3.93 8.73 12.58
N GLY A 85 -2.69 8.35 12.27
CA GLY A 85 -1.96 7.28 12.95
C GLY A 85 -2.25 5.86 12.44
N ASN A 86 -3.26 5.69 11.58
CA ASN A 86 -3.51 4.42 10.89
C ASN A 86 -2.85 4.39 9.52
N TRP A 87 -2.66 3.20 8.97
CA TRP A 87 -2.06 2.95 7.65
C TRP A 87 -2.60 1.66 7.04
N PHE A 88 -2.19 1.33 5.81
CA PHE A 88 -2.54 0.08 5.16
C PHE A 88 -1.35 -0.89 5.18
N TRP A 89 -1.64 -2.16 5.47
CA TRP A 89 -0.59 -3.17 5.68
C TRP A 89 -0.67 -4.33 4.68
N HIS A 90 -1.88 -4.82 4.41
CA HIS A 90 -2.10 -5.95 3.51
C HIS A 90 -3.16 -5.64 2.46
N GLY A 91 -3.05 -6.32 1.33
CA GLY A 91 -4.10 -6.37 0.33
C GLY A 91 -4.14 -7.72 -0.38
N VAL A 92 -5.31 -8.07 -0.89
CA VAL A 92 -5.54 -9.32 -1.63
C VAL A 92 -6.65 -9.13 -2.65
N GLU A 93 -6.56 -9.81 -3.79
CA GLU A 93 -7.63 -9.87 -4.78
C GLU A 93 -8.46 -11.13 -4.54
N SER A 94 -9.78 -10.98 -4.48
CA SER A 94 -10.71 -12.09 -4.34
C SER A 94 -12.09 -11.68 -4.82
N CYS A 95 -12.87 -12.64 -5.35
CA CYS A 95 -14.25 -12.42 -5.78
C CYS A 95 -14.46 -11.19 -6.70
N GLY A 96 -13.47 -10.85 -7.53
CA GLY A 96 -13.53 -9.69 -8.44
C GLY A 96 -13.28 -8.32 -7.77
N GLY A 97 -12.84 -8.29 -6.51
CA GLY A 97 -12.49 -7.07 -5.81
C GLY A 97 -11.13 -7.13 -5.13
N VAL A 98 -10.52 -5.97 -4.94
CA VAL A 98 -9.28 -5.78 -4.18
C VAL A 98 -9.64 -5.36 -2.76
N PHE A 99 -9.25 -6.19 -1.81
CA PHE A 99 -9.44 -5.96 -0.39
C PHE A 99 -8.16 -5.39 0.22
N VAL A 100 -8.27 -4.35 1.05
CA VAL A 100 -7.14 -3.77 1.77
C VAL A 100 -7.45 -3.65 3.25
N GLN A 101 -6.45 -3.96 4.07
CA GLN A 101 -6.53 -3.94 5.53
C GLN A 101 -5.93 -2.66 6.10
N GLU A 102 -6.73 -1.93 6.88
CA GLU A 102 -6.27 -0.87 7.76
C GLU A 102 -5.63 -1.45 9.04
N TYR A 103 -4.56 -0.80 9.47
CA TYR A 103 -3.80 -1.11 10.67
C TYR A 103 -3.58 0.17 11.49
N GLY A 104 -3.42 0.03 12.80
CA GLY A 104 -3.18 1.14 13.73
C GLY A 104 -4.08 1.03 14.96
N GLU A 105 -4.65 2.15 15.37
CA GLU A 105 -5.58 2.21 16.50
C GLU A 105 -6.98 1.72 16.09
N PRO A 106 -7.72 1.04 16.98
CA PRO A 106 -9.10 0.62 16.73
C PRO A 106 -10.09 1.81 16.71
N PRO A 107 -11.22 1.73 15.98
CA PRO A 107 -11.54 0.65 15.04
C PRO A 107 -10.65 0.75 13.79
N THR A 108 -10.24 -0.41 13.26
CA THR A 108 -9.63 -0.58 11.94
C THR A 108 -10.60 -1.30 11.01
N GLY A 109 -10.53 -1.03 9.71
CA GLY A 109 -11.42 -1.59 8.69
C GLY A 109 -10.75 -2.51 7.67
N ILE A 110 -11.55 -3.40 7.09
CA ILE A 110 -11.28 -3.99 5.77
C ILE A 110 -12.09 -3.21 4.75
N TYR A 111 -11.44 -2.82 3.66
CA TYR A 111 -12.05 -2.07 2.57
C TYR A 111 -11.98 -2.88 1.28
N VAL A 112 -12.97 -2.76 0.41
CA VAL A 112 -13.03 -3.42 -0.89
C VAL A 112 -13.21 -2.40 -2.01
N SER A 113 -12.58 -2.63 -3.15
CA SER A 113 -12.79 -1.88 -4.39
C SER A 113 -12.83 -2.81 -5.59
N GLU A 114 -13.73 -2.55 -6.53
CA GLU A 114 -13.80 -3.24 -7.83
C GLU A 114 -13.07 -2.47 -8.93
N ASP A 115 -12.75 -1.18 -8.71
CA ASP A 115 -12.22 -0.28 -9.73
C ASP A 115 -10.93 0.45 -9.33
N LEU A 116 -10.42 0.19 -8.11
CA LEU A 116 -9.29 0.87 -7.47
C LEU A 116 -9.44 2.40 -7.37
N ARG A 117 -10.68 2.90 -7.46
CA ARG A 117 -11.02 4.32 -7.34
C ARG A 117 -11.96 4.58 -6.17
N HIS A 118 -12.90 3.67 -5.96
CA HIS A 118 -13.88 3.75 -4.89
C HIS A 118 -13.73 2.55 -3.96
N PHE A 119 -13.51 2.83 -2.68
CA PHE A 119 -13.40 1.83 -1.64
C PHE A 119 -14.60 1.90 -0.70
N SER A 120 -15.22 0.76 -0.45
CA SER A 120 -16.26 0.61 0.57
C SER A 120 -15.72 -0.16 1.76
N ARG A 121 -16.00 0.28 2.99
CA ARG A 121 -15.62 -0.46 4.19
C ARG A 121 -16.58 -1.63 4.38
N VAL A 122 -16.05 -2.84 4.41
CA VAL A 122 -16.82 -4.09 4.54
C VAL A 122 -17.12 -4.38 6.00
N VAL A 123 -16.10 -4.29 6.85
CA VAL A 123 -16.20 -4.65 8.27
C VAL A 123 -15.16 -3.88 9.07
N THR A 124 -15.41 -3.68 10.36
CA THR A 124 -14.40 -3.23 11.32
C THR A 124 -14.01 -4.35 12.26
N ASN A 125 -12.78 -4.31 12.78
CA ASN A 125 -12.30 -5.30 13.73
C ASN A 125 -13.22 -5.42 14.96
N ASN A 126 -13.70 -4.30 15.52
CA ASN A 126 -14.62 -4.30 16.67
C ASN A 126 -16.03 -4.86 16.36
N ALA A 127 -16.43 -4.91 15.09
CA ALA A 127 -17.69 -5.56 14.70
C ALA A 127 -17.57 -7.10 14.69
N ILE A 128 -16.36 -7.63 14.55
CA ILE A 128 -16.07 -9.07 14.62
C ILE A 128 -15.77 -9.48 16.07
N ASP A 129 -14.87 -8.74 16.72
CA ASP A 129 -14.49 -8.92 18.12
C ASP A 129 -14.38 -7.54 18.80
N PRO A 130 -15.30 -7.18 19.71
CA PRO A 130 -15.31 -5.89 20.38
C PRO A 130 -14.00 -5.54 21.11
N LEU A 131 -13.20 -6.52 21.53
CA LEU A 131 -11.94 -6.31 22.24
C LEU A 131 -10.72 -6.27 21.31
N SER A 132 -10.91 -6.55 20.02
CA SER A 132 -9.85 -6.51 19.03
C SER A 132 -9.24 -5.11 18.92
N ARG A 133 -7.89 -5.07 18.86
CA ARG A 133 -7.13 -3.85 18.55
C ARG A 133 -6.88 -3.69 17.04
N HIS A 134 -6.73 -4.78 16.32
CA HIS A 134 -6.56 -4.84 14.85
C HIS A 134 -6.88 -6.27 14.36
N PHE A 135 -6.94 -6.50 13.04
CA PHE A 135 -7.24 -7.83 12.44
C PHE A 135 -6.10 -8.87 12.59
N HIS A 136 -5.42 -8.92 13.74
CA HIS A 136 -4.47 -9.97 14.10
C HIS A 136 -4.81 -10.45 15.52
N TYR A 137 -4.44 -11.70 15.82
CA TYR A 137 -4.65 -12.34 17.11
C TYR A 137 -3.67 -11.82 18.17
#